data_AF-A0A661YYJ9-F1
#
_entry.id   AF-A0A661YYJ9-F1
#
_cell.length_a   1.000
_cell.length_b   1.000
_cell.length_c   1.000
_cell.angle_alpha   90.00
_cell.angle_beta   90.00
_cell.angle_gamma   90.00
#
_symmetry.space_group_name_H-M   'P 1'
#
loop_
_entity.id
_entity.type
_entity.pdbx_description
1 polymer ?
#
loop_
_entity_poly.entity_id
_entity_poly.type
_entity_poly.pdbx_seq_one_letter_code
_entity_poly.pdbx_strand_id
1 'polypeptide(L)'
;MEKTILIKNIKTCYTSIQKPPVKGENMNKIKEYHNAYIVIKNNRIQEIGRDFSGLESLFDETYDARNLICMPGLIDSHTHLVFGGSREDEFAKKIAGLDYLEILKQGGGILNTVAKTRKASFEELYTQAKKSLDEMLLFGVTTIEAKSGYGLNLETEIKLLKVLHKLNREHPIDIHITYLGAHAIPKEYLNAREEYILSIKNDLKLIKKENLAEAVDVFCETGAFNAIETKEILEEAKRLGFKLRVHTDEINSIGGIEIALDLEAKTVDHLMAITDNDIELLSKTNTIANILPSTSFFLNKKYANARKMINKGVALALSSDYN
;
A
#
# COMPACT_ATOMS: atom_id res chain seq x y z
N MET A 1 23.29 -26.29 6.06
CA MET A 1 23.67 -24.98 6.63
C MET A 1 23.44 -23.94 5.56
N GLU A 2 22.78 -22.83 5.87
CA GLU A 2 22.61 -21.74 4.91
C GLU A 2 23.97 -21.12 4.61
N LYS A 3 24.23 -20.86 3.33
CA LYS A 3 25.51 -20.33 2.87
C LYS A 3 25.72 -18.91 3.39
N THR A 4 26.99 -18.58 3.65
CA THR A 4 27.45 -17.24 3.99
C THR A 4 27.85 -16.50 2.72
N ILE A 5 27.37 -15.27 2.57
CA ILE A 5 27.55 -14.46 1.36
C ILE A 5 28.26 -13.15 1.71
N LEU A 6 29.25 -12.79 0.89
CA LEU A 6 29.90 -11.48 0.90
C LEU A 6 29.52 -10.71 -0.38
N ILE A 7 29.00 -9.51 -0.25
CA ILE A 7 28.87 -8.55 -1.36
C ILE A 7 29.93 -7.47 -1.17
N LYS A 8 30.91 -7.40 -2.07
CA LYS A 8 32.04 -6.45 -1.99
C LYS A 8 31.97 -5.36 -3.05
N ASN A 9 32.91 -4.41 -3.01
CA ASN A 9 33.03 -3.32 -3.99
C ASN A 9 31.75 -2.48 -4.12
N ILE A 10 31.06 -2.19 -3.01
CA ILE A 10 29.93 -1.27 -3.01
C ILE A 10 30.48 0.16 -2.89
N LYS A 11 30.16 1.04 -3.86
CA LYS A 11 30.63 2.43 -3.83
C LYS A 11 30.08 3.18 -2.62
N THR A 12 28.75 3.14 -2.46
CA THR A 12 28.05 3.67 -1.30
C THR A 12 26.88 2.74 -0.96
N CYS A 13 26.83 2.24 0.27
CA CYS A 13 25.65 1.57 0.83
C CYS A 13 24.85 2.59 1.66
N TYR A 14 23.60 2.83 1.25
CA TYR A 14 22.65 3.67 1.97
C TYR A 14 21.79 2.81 2.89
N THR A 15 21.58 3.22 4.14
CA THR A 15 20.65 2.55 5.07
C THR A 15 20.05 3.53 6.08
N SER A 16 18.95 3.16 6.74
CA SER A 16 18.34 3.99 7.77
C SER A 16 19.20 4.00 9.05
N ILE A 17 19.32 5.16 9.69
CA ILE A 17 19.87 5.28 11.06
C ILE A 17 18.80 5.14 12.15
N GLN A 18 17.52 5.12 11.78
CA GLN A 18 16.40 5.30 12.70
C GLN A 18 15.37 4.18 12.57
N LYS A 19 14.73 3.85 13.69
CA LYS A 19 13.55 2.98 13.69
C LYS A 19 12.34 3.76 13.18
N PRO A 20 11.51 3.16 12.30
CA PRO A 20 10.27 3.79 11.87
C PRO A 20 9.25 3.91 13.03
N PRO A 21 8.30 4.86 12.96
CA PRO A 21 8.17 5.87 11.91
C PRO A 21 9.23 6.98 12.04
N VAL A 22 9.90 7.31 10.94
CA VAL A 22 10.84 8.45 10.88
C VAL A 22 10.04 9.70 10.50
N LYS A 23 10.22 10.78 11.24
CA LYS A 23 9.33 11.96 11.23
C LYS A 23 10.06 13.25 10.90
N GLY A 24 9.41 14.13 10.15
CA GLY A 24 9.88 15.48 9.87
C GLY A 24 11.32 15.57 9.38
N GLU A 25 12.11 16.50 9.93
CA GLU A 25 13.50 16.72 9.51
C GLU A 25 14.40 15.48 9.64
N ASN A 26 14.05 14.54 10.52
CA ASN A 26 14.79 13.30 10.66
C ASN A 26 14.70 12.40 9.42
N MET A 27 13.71 12.61 8.54
CA MET A 27 13.60 11.91 7.26
C MET A 27 14.74 12.28 6.29
N ASN A 28 15.44 13.40 6.50
CA ASN A 28 16.61 13.79 5.72
C ASN A 28 17.91 13.07 6.18
N LYS A 29 17.85 12.23 7.22
CA LYS A 29 19.03 11.58 7.80
C LYS A 29 19.15 10.13 7.34
N ILE A 30 20.11 9.87 6.46
CA ILE A 30 20.44 8.55 5.93
C ILE A 30 21.86 8.18 6.36
N LYS A 31 22.11 6.90 6.67
CA LYS A 31 23.47 6.38 6.92
C LYS A 31 24.13 6.03 5.61
N GLU A 32 25.39 6.43 5.47
CA GLU A 32 26.21 6.13 4.30
C GLU A 32 27.47 5.36 4.69
N TYR A 33 27.73 4.25 4.00
CA TYR A 33 29.00 3.53 4.06
C TYR A 33 29.65 3.60 2.69
N HIS A 34 30.72 4.38 2.56
CA HIS A 34 31.53 4.43 1.34
C HIS A 34 32.53 3.28 1.30
N ASN A 35 32.82 2.76 0.11
CA ASN A 35 33.71 1.61 -0.12
C ASN A 35 33.33 0.42 0.78
N ALA A 36 32.06 0.08 0.73
CA ALA A 36 31.42 -0.85 1.66
C ALA A 36 31.43 -2.29 1.16
N TYR A 37 31.17 -3.19 2.11
CA TYR A 37 30.73 -4.55 1.85
C TYR A 37 29.53 -4.91 2.73
N ILE A 38 28.81 -5.95 2.34
CA ILE A 38 27.70 -6.53 3.13
C ILE A 38 27.99 -8.01 3.35
N VAL A 39 27.84 -8.46 4.59
CA VAL A 39 27.86 -9.87 4.95
C VAL A 39 26.43 -10.34 5.21
N ILE A 40 26.03 -11.41 4.54
CA ILE A 40 24.73 -12.06 4.72
C ILE A 40 24.97 -13.48 5.25
N LYS A 41 24.26 -13.82 6.31
CA LYS A 41 24.22 -15.17 6.89
C LYS A 41 22.82 -15.46 7.38
N ASN A 42 22.37 -16.67 7.11
CA ASN A 42 21.02 -17.13 7.42
C ASN A 42 19.92 -16.19 6.90
N ASN A 43 20.02 -15.78 5.63
CA ASN A 43 19.14 -14.83 4.95
C ASN A 43 18.97 -13.48 5.68
N ARG A 44 19.95 -13.07 6.49
CA ARG A 44 19.97 -11.79 7.20
C ARG A 44 21.29 -11.08 7.02
N ILE A 45 21.22 -9.75 6.88
CA ILE A 45 22.41 -8.89 6.95
C ILE A 45 22.99 -9.00 8.35
N GLN A 46 24.22 -9.47 8.45
CA GLN A 46 24.97 -9.53 9.70
C GLN A 46 25.79 -8.26 9.90
N GLU A 47 26.35 -7.75 8.82
CA GLU A 47 27.30 -6.65 8.87
C GLU A 47 27.25 -5.80 7.60
N ILE A 48 27.44 -4.50 7.79
CA ILE A 48 27.79 -3.55 6.73
C ILE A 48 29.10 -2.91 7.17
N GLY A 49 30.19 -3.27 6.50
CA GLY A 49 31.54 -2.86 6.87
C GLY A 49 32.19 -1.96 5.83
N ARG A 50 33.45 -1.62 6.09
CA ARG A 50 34.37 -0.91 5.19
C ARG A 50 35.64 -1.72 5.10
N ASP A 51 36.29 -1.71 3.93
CA ASP A 51 37.52 -2.48 3.66
C ASP A 51 37.33 -4.00 3.83
N PHE A 52 37.19 -4.70 2.70
CA PHE A 52 36.96 -6.15 2.66
C PHE A 52 38.23 -6.96 2.41
N SER A 53 39.41 -6.34 2.48
CA SER A 53 40.68 -6.97 2.09
C SER A 53 40.95 -8.25 2.89
N GLY A 54 41.04 -9.38 2.19
CA GLY A 54 41.36 -10.68 2.80
C GLY A 54 40.16 -11.40 3.44
N LEU A 55 38.95 -10.86 3.26
CA LEU A 55 37.72 -11.49 3.76
C LEU A 55 37.18 -12.59 2.83
N GLU A 56 37.57 -12.61 1.56
CA GLU A 56 36.92 -13.46 0.55
C GLU A 56 36.98 -14.96 0.84
N SER A 57 38.10 -15.45 1.39
CA SER A 57 38.27 -16.88 1.71
C SER A 57 37.43 -17.35 2.90
N LEU A 58 36.72 -16.44 3.58
CA LEU A 58 35.91 -16.73 4.76
C LEU A 58 34.43 -16.98 4.45
N PHE A 59 34.00 -16.80 3.20
CA PHE A 59 32.59 -16.88 2.79
C PHE A 59 32.37 -17.94 1.72
N ASP A 60 31.20 -18.57 1.74
CA ASP A 60 30.82 -19.61 0.78
C ASP A 60 30.60 -19.03 -0.63
N GLU A 61 30.08 -17.81 -0.70
CA GLU A 61 29.80 -17.09 -1.95
C GLU A 61 30.24 -15.63 -1.85
N THR A 62 30.80 -15.11 -2.95
CA THR A 62 31.23 -13.71 -3.06
C THR A 62 30.66 -13.09 -4.33
N TYR A 63 30.04 -11.91 -4.19
CA TYR A 63 29.53 -11.10 -5.28
C TYR A 63 30.24 -9.75 -5.33
N ASP A 64 30.54 -9.30 -6.55
CA ASP A 64 31.13 -7.98 -6.79
C ASP A 64 30.03 -6.99 -7.20
N ALA A 65 29.81 -5.95 -6.41
CA ALA A 65 28.84 -4.88 -6.70
C ALA A 65 29.33 -3.88 -7.76
N ARG A 66 30.55 -4.04 -8.28
CA ARG A 66 31.14 -3.29 -9.40
C ARG A 66 31.14 -1.78 -9.18
N ASN A 67 31.37 -1.33 -7.95
CA ASN A 67 31.35 0.07 -7.54
C ASN A 67 30.02 0.78 -7.82
N LEU A 68 28.91 0.04 -7.77
CA LEU A 68 27.56 0.59 -7.81
C LEU A 68 27.09 1.00 -6.42
N ILE A 69 25.98 1.73 -6.36
CA ILE A 69 25.29 2.01 -5.10
C ILE A 69 24.49 0.80 -4.64
N CYS A 70 24.33 0.67 -3.33
CA CYS A 70 23.45 -0.31 -2.71
C CYS A 70 22.45 0.41 -1.80
N MET A 71 21.20 -0.02 -1.85
CA MET A 71 20.12 0.45 -0.99
C MET A 71 19.23 -0.74 -0.62
N PRO A 72 18.42 -0.65 0.46
CA PRO A 72 17.42 -1.65 0.75
C PRO A 72 16.45 -1.81 -0.43
N GLY A 73 15.86 -2.99 -0.57
CA GLY A 73 14.76 -3.19 -1.50
C GLY A 73 13.61 -2.22 -1.20
N LEU A 74 12.96 -1.75 -2.27
CA LEU A 74 11.89 -0.78 -2.15
C LEU A 74 10.62 -1.42 -1.57
N ILE A 75 9.88 -0.64 -0.80
CA ILE A 75 8.60 -1.04 -0.23
C ILE A 75 7.51 -0.19 -0.88
N ASP A 76 6.60 -0.82 -1.61
CA ASP A 76 5.40 -0.16 -2.12
C ASP A 76 4.22 -0.43 -1.18
N SER A 77 3.95 0.51 -0.28
CA SER A 77 3.03 0.29 0.84
C SER A 77 1.56 0.49 0.49
N HIS A 78 1.20 0.63 -0.78
CA HIS A 78 -0.19 0.81 -1.20
C HIS A 78 -0.40 0.41 -2.66
N THR A 79 -1.06 -0.73 -2.88
CA THR A 79 -1.45 -1.19 -4.24
C THR A 79 -2.80 -1.90 -4.23
N HIS A 80 -3.46 -1.90 -5.38
CA HIS A 80 -4.59 -2.76 -5.70
C HIS A 80 -4.16 -3.78 -6.76
N LEU A 81 -3.18 -4.62 -6.42
CA LEU A 81 -2.48 -5.50 -7.37
C LEU A 81 -3.40 -6.42 -8.21
N VAL A 82 -4.47 -6.94 -7.62
CA VAL A 82 -5.30 -8.01 -8.22
C VAL A 82 -6.63 -7.44 -8.71
N PHE A 83 -6.81 -7.40 -10.02
CA PHE A 83 -8.05 -6.94 -10.67
C PHE A 83 -8.27 -7.58 -12.04
N GLY A 84 -9.53 -7.57 -12.48
CA GLY A 84 -9.93 -8.07 -13.79
C GLY A 84 -9.96 -6.97 -14.85
N GLY A 85 -9.31 -7.23 -15.99
CA GLY A 85 -9.30 -6.34 -17.15
C GLY A 85 -8.56 -5.03 -16.91
N SER A 86 -9.01 -3.96 -17.59
CA SER A 86 -8.34 -2.65 -17.59
C SER A 86 -9.36 -1.51 -17.84
N ARG A 87 -8.94 -0.26 -17.63
CA ARG A 87 -9.80 0.95 -17.71
C ARG A 87 -9.39 1.95 -18.82
N GLU A 88 -8.67 1.50 -19.84
CA GLU A 88 -8.24 2.30 -20.98
C GLU A 88 -9.41 2.98 -21.71
N ASP A 89 -10.58 2.34 -21.78
CA ASP A 89 -11.78 2.92 -22.40
C ASP A 89 -12.29 4.18 -21.65
N GLU A 90 -12.01 4.28 -20.35
CA GLU A 90 -12.41 5.42 -19.52
C GLU A 90 -11.45 6.60 -19.68
N PHE A 91 -10.22 6.33 -20.14
CA PHE A 91 -9.22 7.37 -20.35
C PHE A 91 -9.68 8.40 -21.39
N ALA A 92 -10.36 7.96 -22.46
CA ALA A 92 -10.95 8.84 -23.46
C ALA A 92 -12.00 9.80 -22.86
N LYS A 93 -12.82 9.31 -21.92
CA LYS A 93 -13.84 10.12 -21.22
C LYS A 93 -13.20 11.15 -20.28
N LYS A 94 -12.12 10.76 -19.62
CA LYS A 94 -11.35 11.65 -18.74
C LYS A 94 -10.68 12.78 -19.51
N ILE A 95 -10.10 12.49 -20.69
CA ILE A 95 -9.58 13.52 -21.60
C ILE A 95 -10.70 14.47 -22.05
N ALA A 96 -11.92 13.97 -22.22
CA ALA A 96 -13.09 14.79 -22.54
C ALA A 96 -13.60 15.65 -21.36
N GLY A 97 -12.98 15.59 -20.19
CA GLY A 97 -13.23 16.49 -19.06
C GLY A 97 -14.26 16.03 -18.04
N LEU A 98 -14.74 14.78 -18.11
CA LEU A 98 -15.64 14.20 -17.10
C LEU A 98 -14.90 14.02 -15.76
N ASP A 99 -15.52 14.44 -14.65
CA ASP A 99 -14.92 14.26 -13.32
C ASP A 99 -15.00 12.79 -12.89
N TYR A 100 -14.01 12.34 -12.13
CA TYR A 100 -13.94 10.96 -11.64
C TYR A 100 -15.20 10.54 -10.86
N LEU A 101 -15.73 11.43 -10.02
CA LEU A 101 -16.94 11.15 -9.25
C LEU A 101 -18.19 11.06 -10.15
N GLU A 102 -18.19 11.73 -11.29
CA GLU A 102 -19.27 11.63 -12.28
C GLU A 102 -19.20 10.29 -13.03
N ILE A 103 -18.00 9.85 -13.42
CA ILE A 103 -17.79 8.53 -14.02
C ILE A 103 -18.24 7.41 -13.06
N LEU A 104 -17.90 7.55 -11.78
CA LEU A 104 -18.36 6.64 -10.72
C LEU A 104 -19.89 6.60 -10.62
N LYS A 105 -20.55 7.77 -10.58
CA LYS A 105 -22.02 7.89 -10.54
C LYS A 105 -22.70 7.25 -11.76
N GLN A 106 -22.06 7.30 -12.93
CA GLN A 106 -22.54 6.64 -14.15
C GLN A 106 -22.33 5.12 -14.16
N GLY A 107 -21.78 4.55 -13.09
CA GLY A 107 -21.52 3.12 -12.97
C GLY A 107 -20.28 2.65 -13.72
N GLY A 108 -19.41 3.58 -14.13
CA GLY A 108 -18.04 3.33 -14.61
C GLY A 108 -17.03 3.36 -13.46
N GLY A 109 -15.73 3.52 -13.77
CA GLY A 109 -14.70 3.61 -12.75
C GLY A 109 -14.52 2.26 -12.05
N ILE A 110 -14.40 2.29 -10.72
CA ILE A 110 -14.29 1.08 -9.89
C ILE A 110 -15.37 0.05 -10.19
N LEU A 111 -16.62 0.44 -10.46
CA LEU A 111 -17.72 -0.51 -10.67
C LEU A 111 -17.56 -1.31 -11.98
N ASN A 112 -16.85 -0.75 -12.96
CA ASN A 112 -16.48 -1.47 -14.18
C ASN A 112 -15.40 -2.53 -13.88
N THR A 113 -14.35 -2.14 -13.13
CA THR A 113 -13.32 -3.09 -12.65
C THR A 113 -13.94 -4.18 -11.78
N VAL A 114 -14.91 -3.86 -10.91
CA VAL A 114 -15.64 -4.85 -10.11
C VAL A 114 -16.36 -5.85 -10.98
N ALA A 115 -17.08 -5.40 -12.02
CA ALA A 115 -17.79 -6.29 -12.93
C ALA A 115 -16.83 -7.24 -13.68
N LYS A 116 -15.67 -6.74 -14.12
CA LYS A 116 -14.63 -7.55 -14.78
C LYS A 116 -13.96 -8.53 -13.80
N THR A 117 -13.67 -8.09 -12.59
CA THR A 117 -13.02 -8.89 -11.52
C THR A 117 -13.92 -10.01 -11.01
N ARG A 118 -15.22 -9.76 -10.84
CA ARG A 118 -16.21 -10.80 -10.48
C ARG A 118 -16.24 -11.91 -11.53
N LYS A 119 -16.20 -11.57 -12.82
CA LYS A 119 -16.21 -12.53 -13.94
C LYS A 119 -14.90 -13.30 -14.12
N ALA A 120 -13.76 -12.67 -13.81
CA ALA A 120 -12.46 -13.29 -13.96
C ALA A 120 -12.31 -14.51 -13.05
N SER A 121 -11.72 -15.57 -13.59
CA SER A 121 -11.33 -16.76 -12.84
C SER A 121 -10.15 -16.47 -11.91
N PHE A 122 -9.93 -17.37 -10.96
CA PHE A 122 -8.80 -17.30 -10.05
C PHE A 122 -7.46 -17.27 -10.81
N GLU A 123 -7.30 -18.12 -11.84
CA GLU A 123 -6.06 -18.22 -12.62
C GLU A 123 -5.79 -17.00 -13.49
N GLU A 124 -6.83 -16.37 -14.05
CA GLU A 124 -6.69 -15.11 -14.80
C GLU A 124 -6.20 -13.98 -13.89
N LEU A 125 -6.79 -13.85 -12.70
CA LEU A 125 -6.39 -12.86 -11.69
C LEU A 125 -4.96 -13.10 -11.20
N TYR A 126 -4.61 -14.37 -10.93
CA TYR A 126 -3.25 -14.76 -10.53
C TYR A 126 -2.23 -14.42 -11.61
N THR A 127 -2.52 -14.78 -12.87
CA THR A 127 -1.60 -14.55 -14.00
C THR A 127 -1.36 -13.06 -14.25
N GLN A 128 -2.42 -12.24 -14.21
CA GLN A 128 -2.32 -10.80 -14.36
C GLN A 128 -1.47 -10.18 -13.23
N ALA A 129 -1.80 -10.49 -11.98
CA ALA A 129 -1.11 -9.92 -10.83
C ALA A 129 0.36 -10.37 -10.74
N LYS A 130 0.66 -11.64 -11.08
CA LYS A 130 2.04 -12.13 -11.13
C LYS A 130 2.87 -11.35 -12.16
N LYS A 131 2.32 -11.07 -13.34
CA LYS A 131 3.01 -10.27 -14.35
C LYS A 131 3.39 -8.89 -13.81
N SER A 132 2.46 -8.22 -13.11
CA SER A 132 2.73 -6.92 -12.49
C SER A 132 3.78 -7.00 -11.39
N LEU A 133 3.79 -8.07 -10.59
CA LEU A 133 4.84 -8.30 -9.59
C LEU A 133 6.22 -8.53 -10.23
N ASP A 134 6.29 -9.27 -11.33
CA ASP A 134 7.54 -9.48 -12.07
C ASP A 134 8.08 -8.12 -12.56
N GLU A 135 7.21 -7.21 -13.02
CA GLU A 135 7.58 -5.84 -13.42
C GLU A 135 8.03 -4.99 -12.21
N MET A 136 7.28 -5.00 -11.10
CA MET A 136 7.65 -4.28 -9.87
C MET A 136 9.02 -4.72 -9.33
N LEU A 137 9.34 -6.02 -9.42
CA LEU A 137 10.63 -6.55 -9.00
C LEU A 137 11.78 -5.97 -9.83
N LEU A 138 11.58 -5.77 -11.14
CA LEU A 138 12.58 -5.15 -12.02
C LEU A 138 12.84 -3.67 -11.65
N PHE A 139 11.89 -3.00 -11.01
CA PHE A 139 12.07 -1.65 -10.45
C PHE A 139 12.70 -1.66 -9.03
N GLY A 140 13.05 -2.84 -8.50
CA GLY A 140 13.71 -2.99 -7.20
C GLY A 140 12.75 -3.09 -6.01
N VAL A 141 11.45 -3.30 -6.24
CA VAL A 141 10.46 -3.55 -5.19
C VAL A 141 10.64 -4.97 -4.65
N THR A 142 10.80 -5.10 -3.33
CA THR A 142 10.94 -6.40 -2.65
C THR A 142 9.80 -6.69 -1.70
N THR A 143 9.02 -5.68 -1.33
CA THR A 143 7.86 -5.81 -0.46
C THR A 143 6.76 -4.90 -0.95
N ILE A 144 5.53 -5.40 -0.96
CA ILE A 144 4.35 -4.58 -1.23
C ILE A 144 3.29 -4.78 -0.15
N GLU A 145 2.40 -3.81 -0.06
CA GLU A 145 1.04 -4.05 0.43
C GLU A 145 0.10 -4.17 -0.77
N ALA A 146 -0.83 -5.13 -0.70
CA ALA A 146 -1.82 -5.36 -1.74
C ALA A 146 -3.21 -5.51 -1.14
N LYS A 147 -4.16 -4.77 -1.71
CA LYS A 147 -5.54 -4.68 -1.26
C LYS A 147 -6.46 -5.55 -2.11
N SER A 148 -7.54 -6.02 -1.50
CA SER A 148 -8.72 -6.50 -2.22
C SER A 148 -9.58 -5.31 -2.68
N GLY A 149 -10.92 -5.39 -2.64
CA GLY A 149 -11.81 -4.24 -2.86
C GLY A 149 -12.33 -4.05 -4.29
N TYR A 150 -11.99 -4.96 -5.20
CA TYR A 150 -12.64 -5.05 -6.52
C TYR A 150 -13.65 -6.21 -6.60
N GLY A 151 -14.02 -6.81 -5.47
CA GLY A 151 -15.09 -7.79 -5.39
C GLY A 151 -16.41 -7.19 -4.94
N LEU A 152 -16.38 -6.39 -3.87
CA LEU A 152 -17.57 -5.81 -3.21
C LEU A 152 -18.67 -6.84 -2.86
N ASN A 153 -18.30 -8.11 -2.77
CA ASN A 153 -19.09 -9.21 -2.24
C ASN A 153 -18.13 -10.26 -1.65
N LEU A 154 -18.60 -11.03 -0.69
CA LEU A 154 -17.74 -11.94 0.07
C LEU A 154 -17.01 -12.96 -0.82
N GLU A 155 -17.71 -13.56 -1.77
CA GLU A 155 -17.15 -14.57 -2.66
C GLU A 155 -15.94 -14.05 -3.44
N THR A 156 -16.07 -12.87 -4.04
CA THR A 156 -14.99 -12.30 -4.87
C THR A 156 -13.90 -11.70 -4.00
N GLU A 157 -14.23 -11.08 -2.87
CA GLU A 157 -13.21 -10.60 -1.92
C GLU A 157 -12.34 -11.76 -1.39
N ILE A 158 -12.94 -12.90 -1.01
CA ILE A 158 -12.18 -14.10 -0.64
C ILE A 158 -11.33 -14.60 -1.81
N LYS A 159 -11.84 -14.60 -3.04
CA LYS A 159 -11.08 -14.99 -4.24
C LYS A 159 -9.83 -14.11 -4.40
N LEU A 160 -9.96 -12.79 -4.28
CA LEU A 160 -8.84 -11.84 -4.36
C LEU A 160 -7.81 -12.08 -3.26
N LEU A 161 -8.24 -12.23 -2.00
CA LEU A 161 -7.36 -12.50 -0.88
C LEU A 161 -6.60 -13.83 -1.07
N LYS A 162 -7.26 -14.88 -1.58
CA LYS A 162 -6.62 -16.17 -1.88
C LYS A 162 -5.61 -16.08 -3.02
N VAL A 163 -5.85 -15.24 -4.04
CA VAL A 163 -4.86 -14.96 -5.09
C VAL A 163 -3.62 -14.32 -4.47
N LEU A 164 -3.79 -13.31 -3.60
CA LEU A 164 -2.68 -12.66 -2.90
C LEU A 164 -1.87 -13.64 -2.03
N HIS A 165 -2.54 -14.55 -1.30
CA HIS A 165 -1.85 -15.60 -0.54
C HIS A 165 -1.05 -16.56 -1.42
N LYS A 166 -1.58 -16.92 -2.59
CA LYS A 166 -0.85 -17.77 -3.55
C LYS A 166 0.39 -17.03 -4.08
N LEU A 167 0.25 -15.77 -4.46
CA LEU A 167 1.36 -14.93 -4.93
C LEU A 167 2.43 -14.77 -3.85
N ASN A 168 2.05 -14.47 -2.61
CA ASN A 168 2.99 -14.31 -1.49
C ASN A 168 3.81 -15.57 -1.19
N ARG A 169 3.27 -16.76 -1.50
CA ARG A 169 3.99 -18.02 -1.35
C ARG A 169 4.93 -18.33 -2.53
N GLU A 170 4.58 -17.89 -3.72
CA GLU A 170 5.20 -18.35 -4.98
C GLU A 170 6.10 -17.29 -5.65
N HIS A 171 5.96 -16.02 -5.29
CA HIS A 171 6.74 -14.90 -5.80
C HIS A 171 7.79 -14.44 -4.78
N PRO A 172 8.99 -13.97 -5.18
CA PRO A 172 10.01 -13.48 -4.25
C PRO A 172 9.71 -12.13 -3.58
N ILE A 173 8.63 -11.43 -3.97
CA ILE A 173 8.18 -10.19 -3.31
C ILE A 173 7.30 -10.59 -2.14
N ASP A 174 7.61 -10.05 -0.96
CA ASP A 174 6.77 -10.18 0.22
C ASP A 174 5.48 -9.34 0.07
N ILE A 175 4.32 -9.93 0.35
CA ILE A 175 3.02 -9.27 0.22
C ILE A 175 2.33 -9.18 1.57
N HIS A 176 2.11 -7.95 2.03
CA HIS A 176 1.19 -7.66 3.13
C HIS A 176 -0.23 -7.50 2.59
N ILE A 177 -1.18 -8.25 3.15
CA ILE A 177 -2.53 -8.36 2.59
C ILE A 177 -3.53 -7.54 3.39
N THR A 178 -4.28 -6.68 2.69
CA THR A 178 -5.30 -5.81 3.27
C THR A 178 -6.67 -6.12 2.67
N TYR A 179 -7.68 -6.26 3.52
CA TYR A 179 -9.06 -6.32 3.09
C TYR A 179 -9.63 -4.92 2.92
N LEU A 180 -10.21 -4.64 1.75
CA LEU A 180 -10.86 -3.37 1.42
C LEU A 180 -12.27 -3.63 0.86
N GLY A 181 -13.11 -4.37 1.59
CA GLY A 181 -14.51 -4.55 1.19
C GLY A 181 -15.27 -3.22 1.10
N ALA A 182 -14.87 -2.23 1.91
CA ALA A 182 -15.42 -0.88 1.92
C ALA A 182 -14.74 0.05 0.90
N HIS A 183 -14.56 -0.41 -0.34
CA HIS A 183 -13.94 0.38 -1.41
C HIS A 183 -14.94 1.30 -2.12
N ALA A 184 -16.16 0.80 -2.36
CA ALA A 184 -17.26 1.55 -2.95
C ALA A 184 -18.58 0.85 -2.62
N ILE A 185 -19.71 1.51 -2.89
CA ILE A 185 -21.01 0.87 -2.76
C ILE A 185 -21.34 0.12 -4.07
N PRO A 186 -21.50 -1.21 -4.04
CA PRO A 186 -21.91 -1.97 -5.21
C PRO A 186 -23.35 -1.65 -5.63
N LYS A 187 -23.68 -1.87 -6.90
CA LYS A 187 -24.95 -1.43 -7.52
C LYS A 187 -26.18 -2.00 -6.79
N GLU A 188 -26.09 -3.22 -6.31
CA GLU A 188 -27.13 -3.92 -5.56
C GLU A 188 -27.44 -3.30 -4.17
N TYR A 189 -26.57 -2.45 -3.63
CA TYR A 189 -26.72 -1.83 -2.31
C TYR A 189 -26.89 -0.30 -2.33
N LEU A 190 -27.16 0.31 -3.50
CA LEU A 190 -27.31 1.77 -3.62
C LEU A 190 -28.37 2.37 -2.68
N ASN A 191 -29.46 1.62 -2.44
CA ASN A 191 -30.55 2.02 -1.53
C ASN A 191 -30.54 1.24 -0.20
N ALA A 192 -29.48 0.47 0.08
CA ALA A 192 -29.38 -0.44 1.22
C ALA A 192 -27.98 -0.38 1.85
N ARG A 193 -27.43 0.84 1.99
CA ARG A 193 -26.05 1.07 2.48
C ARG A 193 -25.79 0.44 3.85
N GLU A 194 -26.75 0.55 4.77
CA GLU A 194 -26.66 -0.04 6.11
C GLU A 194 -26.53 -1.57 6.06
N GLU A 195 -27.27 -2.23 5.15
CA GLU A 195 -27.16 -3.67 4.93
C GLU A 195 -25.78 -4.05 4.39
N TYR A 196 -25.21 -3.21 3.51
CA TYR A 196 -23.87 -3.44 2.99
C TYR A 196 -22.80 -3.31 4.08
N ILE A 197 -22.87 -2.27 4.92
CA ILE A 197 -21.97 -2.09 6.06
C ILE A 197 -22.07 -3.28 7.02
N LEU A 198 -23.29 -3.76 7.30
CA LEU A 198 -23.51 -4.96 8.10
C LEU A 198 -22.86 -6.21 7.47
N SER A 199 -22.96 -6.36 6.15
CA SER A 199 -22.30 -7.45 5.42
C SER A 199 -20.77 -7.37 5.55
N ILE A 200 -20.16 -6.20 5.38
CA ILE A 200 -18.71 -5.98 5.57
C ILE A 200 -18.29 -6.38 6.98
N LYS A 201 -19.04 -5.97 8.01
CA LYS A 201 -18.76 -6.35 9.41
C LYS A 201 -18.84 -7.86 9.64
N ASN A 202 -19.69 -8.58 8.91
CA ASN A 202 -19.74 -10.03 8.96
C ASN A 202 -18.58 -10.68 8.19
N ASP A 203 -18.20 -10.14 7.04
CA ASP A 203 -17.03 -10.55 6.26
C ASP A 203 -15.76 -10.48 7.12
N LEU A 204 -15.57 -9.39 7.87
CA LEU A 204 -14.42 -9.20 8.78
C LEU A 204 -14.21 -10.38 9.74
N LYS A 205 -15.31 -10.94 10.28
CA LYS A 205 -15.24 -12.09 11.21
C LYS A 205 -14.70 -13.33 10.51
N LEU A 206 -15.14 -13.57 9.27
CA LEU A 206 -14.69 -14.70 8.47
C LEU A 206 -13.24 -14.52 8.03
N ILE A 207 -12.89 -13.34 7.52
CA ILE A 207 -11.53 -12.98 7.10
C ILE A 207 -10.54 -13.13 8.25
N LYS A 208 -10.93 -12.73 9.47
CA LYS A 208 -10.10 -12.92 10.67
C LYS A 208 -9.94 -14.40 11.00
N LYS A 209 -11.05 -15.15 11.01
CA LYS A 209 -11.07 -16.59 11.32
C LYS A 209 -10.19 -17.39 10.36
N GLU A 210 -10.20 -17.04 9.08
CA GLU A 210 -9.41 -17.70 8.03
C GLU A 210 -8.01 -17.09 7.85
N ASN A 211 -7.65 -16.06 8.63
CA ASN A 211 -6.37 -15.33 8.54
C ASN A 211 -6.06 -14.85 7.11
N LEU A 212 -7.07 -14.34 6.40
CA LEU A 212 -6.93 -13.95 5.00
C LEU A 212 -6.32 -12.55 4.81
N ALA A 213 -6.40 -11.68 5.80
CA ALA A 213 -5.81 -10.34 5.75
C ALA A 213 -5.21 -9.94 7.11
N GLU A 214 -4.18 -9.11 7.08
CA GLU A 214 -3.55 -8.53 8.27
C GLU A 214 -4.15 -7.17 8.65
N ALA A 215 -4.64 -6.45 7.65
CA ALA A 215 -5.16 -5.10 7.79
C ALA A 215 -6.54 -4.95 7.13
N VAL A 216 -7.26 -3.93 7.55
CA VAL A 216 -8.53 -3.49 6.98
C VAL A 216 -8.39 -2.02 6.58
N ASP A 217 -8.97 -1.70 5.44
CA ASP A 217 -8.98 -0.37 4.86
C ASP A 217 -10.41 0.03 4.48
N VAL A 218 -10.65 1.34 4.40
CA VAL A 218 -11.95 1.92 4.03
C VAL A 218 -11.70 3.15 3.16
N PHE A 219 -12.48 3.29 2.08
CA PHE A 219 -12.51 4.51 1.29
C PHE A 219 -13.46 5.55 1.88
N CYS A 220 -12.91 6.45 2.70
CA CYS A 220 -13.62 7.54 3.35
C CYS A 220 -13.66 8.77 2.42
N GLU A 221 -14.70 8.86 1.60
CA GLU A 221 -14.87 9.92 0.60
C GLU A 221 -16.36 10.16 0.26
N THR A 222 -16.65 11.37 -0.21
CA THR A 222 -17.94 11.78 -0.74
C THR A 222 -18.37 10.87 -1.88
N GLY A 223 -19.47 10.14 -1.69
CA GLY A 223 -19.99 9.17 -2.67
C GLY A 223 -19.47 7.74 -2.49
N ALA A 224 -18.50 7.52 -1.58
CA ALA A 224 -18.09 6.21 -1.09
C ALA A 224 -18.65 6.00 0.32
N PHE A 225 -17.81 5.93 1.37
CA PHE A 225 -18.22 5.87 2.77
C PHE A 225 -17.95 7.20 3.47
N ASN A 226 -18.88 7.68 4.28
CA ASN A 226 -18.66 8.88 5.09
C ASN A 226 -17.86 8.55 6.37
N ALA A 227 -17.48 9.56 7.15
CA ALA A 227 -16.69 9.37 8.37
C ALA A 227 -17.37 8.51 9.43
N ILE A 228 -18.70 8.59 9.59
CA ILE A 228 -19.47 7.81 10.57
C ILE A 228 -19.47 6.32 10.16
N GLU A 229 -19.77 6.04 8.90
CA GLU A 229 -19.76 4.68 8.35
C GLU A 229 -18.33 4.08 8.40
N THR A 230 -17.32 4.89 8.09
CA THR A 230 -15.91 4.52 8.18
C THR A 230 -15.54 4.13 9.60
N LYS A 231 -15.93 4.95 10.59
CA LYS A 231 -15.70 4.68 12.01
C LYS A 231 -16.34 3.35 12.42
N GLU A 232 -17.60 3.12 12.05
CA GLU A 232 -18.31 1.89 12.39
C GLU A 232 -17.60 0.62 11.89
N ILE A 233 -17.12 0.65 10.65
CA ILE A 233 -16.41 -0.49 10.04
C ILE A 233 -15.05 -0.71 10.73
N LEU A 234 -14.29 0.37 10.93
CA LEU A 234 -12.94 0.28 11.51
C LEU A 234 -12.95 -0.06 13.00
N GLU A 235 -13.97 0.34 13.76
CA GLU A 235 -14.15 -0.08 15.15
C GLU A 235 -14.31 -1.60 15.27
N GLU A 236 -15.13 -2.22 14.40
CA GLU A 236 -15.27 -3.68 14.36
C GLU A 236 -13.95 -4.35 13.94
N ALA A 237 -13.26 -3.80 12.94
CA ALA A 237 -11.95 -4.29 12.53
C ALA A 237 -10.91 -4.22 13.66
N LYS A 238 -10.87 -3.11 14.41
CA LYS A 238 -9.99 -2.93 15.57
C LYS A 238 -10.30 -3.95 16.66
N ARG A 239 -11.59 -4.17 16.95
CA ARG A 239 -12.05 -5.17 17.94
C ARG A 239 -11.63 -6.60 17.57
N LEU A 240 -11.59 -6.92 16.28
CA LEU A 240 -11.10 -8.20 15.76
C LEU A 240 -9.57 -8.26 15.66
N GLY A 241 -8.85 -7.18 15.99
CA GLY A 241 -7.40 -7.11 16.02
C GLY A 241 -6.75 -7.03 14.64
N PHE A 242 -7.39 -6.36 13.68
CA PHE A 242 -6.75 -5.98 12.42
C PHE A 242 -5.92 -4.70 12.60
N LYS A 243 -4.86 -4.56 11.80
CA LYS A 243 -4.24 -3.24 11.58
C LYS A 243 -5.23 -2.39 10.76
N LEU A 244 -5.31 -1.10 11.04
CA LEU A 244 -6.22 -0.21 10.32
C LEU A 244 -5.48 0.71 9.36
N ARG A 245 -6.10 0.98 8.23
CA ARG A 245 -5.68 1.94 7.19
C ARG A 245 -6.92 2.69 6.72
N VAL A 246 -6.74 3.88 6.15
CA VAL A 246 -7.87 4.67 5.62
C VAL A 246 -7.43 5.41 4.37
N HIS A 247 -8.11 5.19 3.25
CA HIS A 247 -8.06 6.13 2.13
C HIS A 247 -8.94 7.32 2.49
N THR A 248 -8.34 8.51 2.56
CA THR A 248 -9.08 9.70 2.98
C THR A 248 -8.45 10.96 2.43
N ASP A 249 -9.26 12.01 2.39
CA ASP A 249 -8.86 13.31 1.87
C ASP A 249 -8.22 13.20 0.47
N GLU A 250 -8.72 12.28 -0.35
CA GLU A 250 -8.30 12.13 -1.74
C GLU A 250 -8.85 13.30 -2.57
N ILE A 251 -10.15 13.58 -2.46
CA ILE A 251 -10.81 14.64 -3.21
C ILE A 251 -11.41 15.66 -2.25
N ASN A 252 -12.06 15.20 -1.18
CA ASN A 252 -12.67 16.08 -0.18
C ASN A 252 -12.20 15.70 1.22
N SER A 253 -11.96 16.70 2.06
CA SER A 253 -11.74 16.48 3.49
C SER A 253 -13.09 16.36 4.20
N ILE A 254 -13.40 15.14 4.65
CA ILE A 254 -14.71 14.79 5.23
C ILE A 254 -14.62 14.18 6.64
N GLY A 255 -13.46 14.28 7.29
CA GLY A 255 -13.24 13.84 8.66
C GLY A 255 -12.62 12.45 8.82
N GLY A 256 -12.09 11.85 7.75
CA GLY A 256 -11.53 10.50 7.82
C GLY A 256 -10.18 10.44 8.55
N ILE A 257 -9.42 11.56 8.58
CA ILE A 257 -8.18 11.63 9.35
C ILE A 257 -8.45 11.56 10.85
N GLU A 258 -9.42 12.30 11.38
CA GLU A 258 -9.78 12.26 12.80
C GLU A 258 -10.19 10.85 13.21
N ILE A 259 -11.01 10.17 12.39
CA ILE A 259 -11.39 8.77 12.64
C ILE A 259 -10.17 7.85 12.63
N ALA A 260 -9.28 8.01 11.65
CA ALA A 260 -8.06 7.20 11.56
C ALA A 260 -7.18 7.37 12.82
N LEU A 261 -7.04 8.60 13.31
CA LEU A 261 -6.25 8.92 14.49
C LEU A 261 -6.88 8.40 15.78
N ASP A 262 -8.18 8.61 15.97
CA ASP A 262 -8.95 8.10 17.13
C ASP A 262 -8.84 6.57 17.25
N LEU A 263 -8.80 5.89 16.10
CA LEU A 263 -8.69 4.43 16.04
C LEU A 263 -7.25 3.93 15.97
N GLU A 264 -6.25 4.81 16.02
CA GLU A 264 -4.82 4.48 15.95
C GLU A 264 -4.44 3.72 14.67
N ALA A 265 -5.03 4.11 13.54
CA ALA A 265 -4.70 3.59 12.22
C ALA A 265 -3.21 3.76 11.92
N LYS A 266 -2.65 2.77 11.20
CA LYS A 266 -1.24 2.76 10.82
C LYS A 266 -0.94 3.76 9.73
N THR A 267 -1.85 3.93 8.77
CA THR A 267 -1.70 4.87 7.68
C THR A 267 -3.00 5.61 7.39
N VAL A 268 -2.85 6.82 6.87
CA VAL A 268 -3.86 7.52 6.08
C VAL A 268 -3.27 7.77 4.70
N ASP A 269 -4.04 7.51 3.66
CA ASP A 269 -3.57 7.38 2.28
C ASP A 269 -4.23 8.43 1.36
N HIS A 270 -3.53 8.88 0.31
CA HIS A 270 -3.83 10.00 -0.62
C HIS A 270 -3.49 11.40 -0.11
N LEU A 271 -4.37 11.99 0.72
CA LEU A 271 -4.16 13.30 1.38
C LEU A 271 -4.00 14.51 0.44
N MET A 272 -4.61 14.49 -0.76
CA MET A 272 -4.55 15.65 -1.67
C MET A 272 -5.38 16.83 -1.15
N ALA A 273 -6.49 16.55 -0.47
CA ALA A 273 -7.42 17.52 0.09
C ALA A 273 -7.21 17.81 1.59
N ILE A 274 -6.14 17.28 2.17
CA ILE A 274 -5.83 17.42 3.60
C ILE A 274 -5.77 18.89 4.05
N THR A 275 -6.32 19.17 5.24
CA THR A 275 -6.30 20.53 5.80
C THR A 275 -5.07 20.80 6.67
N ASP A 276 -4.83 22.07 6.96
CA ASP A 276 -3.77 22.49 7.88
C ASP A 276 -3.98 21.97 9.30
N ASN A 277 -5.25 21.85 9.71
CA ASN A 277 -5.61 21.28 11.00
C ASN A 277 -5.25 19.79 11.06
N ASP A 278 -5.53 19.05 9.99
CA ASP A 278 -5.25 17.61 9.96
C ASP A 278 -3.76 17.30 9.90
N ILE A 279 -2.97 18.13 9.21
CA ILE A 279 -1.51 18.05 9.26
C ILE A 279 -1.01 18.25 10.70
N GLU A 280 -1.58 19.22 11.43
CA GLU A 280 -1.24 19.47 12.82
C GLU A 280 -1.64 18.30 13.72
N LEU A 281 -2.78 17.66 13.47
CA LEU A 281 -3.19 16.44 14.19
C LEU A 281 -2.23 15.27 13.90
N LEU A 282 -1.95 14.97 12.63
CA LEU A 282 -1.01 13.91 12.23
C LEU A 282 0.39 14.10 12.81
N SER A 283 0.85 15.34 12.95
CA SER A 283 2.18 15.62 13.52
C SER A 283 2.35 15.06 14.94
N LYS A 284 1.24 14.91 15.68
CA LYS A 284 1.20 14.48 17.08
C LYS A 284 1.04 12.96 17.23
N THR A 285 0.93 12.20 16.13
CA THR A 285 0.70 10.76 16.18
C THR A 285 1.82 9.98 15.48
N ASN A 286 1.72 8.64 15.53
CA ASN A 286 2.61 7.73 14.80
C ASN A 286 1.96 7.19 13.52
N THR A 287 0.79 7.70 13.14
CA THR A 287 0.13 7.37 11.88
C THR A 287 0.95 7.94 10.72
N ILE A 288 1.22 7.11 9.72
CA ILE A 288 2.01 7.48 8.57
C ILE A 288 1.09 8.12 7.52
N ALA A 289 1.44 9.32 7.07
CA ALA A 289 0.83 9.96 5.92
C ALA A 289 1.43 9.35 4.64
N ASN A 290 0.70 8.45 4.00
CA ASN A 290 1.15 7.82 2.76
C ASN A 290 0.56 8.57 1.56
N ILE A 291 1.40 9.30 0.82
CA ILE A 291 0.93 10.11 -0.31
C ILE A 291 1.12 9.35 -1.62
N LEU A 292 0.18 9.56 -2.54
CA LEU A 292 0.05 8.80 -3.79
C LEU A 292 0.18 9.74 -4.99
N PRO A 293 1.40 10.20 -5.31
CA PRO A 293 1.60 11.25 -6.32
C PRO A 293 1.22 10.80 -7.74
N SER A 294 1.30 9.51 -8.05
CA SER A 294 0.86 8.95 -9.34
C SER A 294 -0.63 9.16 -9.56
N THR A 295 -1.45 9.05 -8.52
CA THR A 295 -2.89 9.31 -8.56
C THR A 295 -3.17 10.79 -8.84
N SER A 296 -2.49 11.70 -8.13
CA SER A 296 -2.58 13.15 -8.39
C SER A 296 -2.21 13.49 -9.84
N PHE A 297 -1.09 12.93 -10.31
CA PHE A 297 -0.61 13.09 -11.68
C PHE A 297 -1.64 12.58 -12.68
N PHE A 298 -2.10 11.35 -12.51
CA PHE A 298 -3.03 10.70 -13.44
C PHE A 298 -4.38 11.42 -13.47
N LEU A 299 -4.90 11.85 -12.32
CA LEU A 299 -6.15 12.61 -12.18
C LEU A 299 -6.03 14.08 -12.62
N ASN A 300 -4.83 14.58 -12.93
CA ASN A 300 -4.57 16.00 -13.20
C ASN A 300 -5.11 16.90 -12.06
N LYS A 301 -4.87 16.49 -10.81
CA LYS A 301 -5.24 17.23 -9.60
C LYS A 301 -3.98 17.71 -8.87
N LYS A 302 -4.15 18.59 -7.88
CA LYS A 302 -3.03 19.07 -7.05
C LYS A 302 -2.47 17.92 -6.22
N TYR A 303 -1.16 17.91 -6.03
CA TYR A 303 -0.48 16.99 -5.15
C TYR A 303 -0.70 17.33 -3.68
N ALA A 304 -0.68 16.31 -2.82
CA ALA A 304 -0.57 16.47 -1.37
C ALA A 304 0.66 17.30 -0.99
N ASN A 305 0.54 18.18 0.01
CA ASN A 305 1.63 19.09 0.40
C ASN A 305 2.67 18.40 1.30
N ALA A 306 3.46 17.51 0.71
CA ALA A 306 4.49 16.71 1.38
C ALA A 306 5.47 17.58 2.19
N ARG A 307 5.90 18.72 1.63
CA ARG A 307 6.85 19.62 2.31
C ARG A 307 6.25 20.19 3.59
N LYS A 308 4.98 20.60 3.56
CA LYS A 308 4.29 21.11 4.74
C LYS A 308 4.14 20.04 5.82
N MET A 309 3.75 18.82 5.44
CA MET A 309 3.66 17.67 6.35
C MET A 309 5.02 17.40 7.04
N ILE A 310 6.10 17.31 6.27
CA ILE A 310 7.45 17.10 6.79
C ILE A 310 7.87 18.24 7.73
N ASN A 311 7.67 19.49 7.32
CA ASN A 311 8.02 20.65 8.16
C ASN A 311 7.24 20.70 9.48
N LYS A 312 6.04 20.10 9.50
CA LYS A 312 5.21 19.96 10.71
C LYS A 312 5.56 18.74 11.56
N GLY A 313 6.47 17.87 11.11
CA GLY A 313 6.88 16.70 11.87
C GLY A 313 6.07 15.44 11.61
N VAL A 314 5.30 15.38 10.51
CA VAL A 314 4.55 14.18 10.12
C VAL A 314 5.50 13.06 9.63
N ALA A 315 5.14 11.79 9.87
CA ALA A 315 5.79 10.64 9.23
C ALA A 315 5.21 10.46 7.84
N LEU A 316 6.04 10.45 6.80
CA LEU A 316 5.56 10.38 5.41
C LEU A 316 6.09 9.14 4.68
N ALA A 317 5.23 8.53 3.87
CA ALA A 317 5.56 7.46 2.93
C ALA A 317 5.09 7.83 1.52
N LEU A 318 5.65 7.13 0.52
CA LEU A 318 5.26 7.22 -0.88
C LEU A 318 4.86 5.84 -1.35
N SER A 319 3.87 5.73 -2.22
CA SER A 319 3.45 4.47 -2.85
C SER A 319 2.92 4.70 -4.25
N SER A 320 2.85 3.64 -5.06
CA SER A 320 2.46 3.75 -6.46
C SER A 320 0.97 3.98 -6.65
N ASP A 321 0.13 3.41 -5.77
CA ASP A 321 -1.30 3.22 -6.01
C ASP A 321 -1.57 2.53 -7.36
N TYR A 322 -0.84 1.45 -7.63
CA TYR A 322 -1.07 0.62 -8.81
C TYR A 322 -2.47 -0.01 -8.74
N ASN A 323 -3.37 0.34 -9.66
CA ASN A 323 -4.79 -0.04 -9.64
C ASN A 323 -5.48 -0.14 -11.00
#